data_AF-A0A166HSN7-F1
#
_entry.id   AF-A0A166HSN7-F1
#
_cell.length_a   1.000
_cell.length_b   1.000
_cell.length_c   1.000
_cell.angle_alpha   90.00
_cell.angle_beta   90.00
_cell.angle_gamma   90.00
#
_symmetry.space_group_name_H-M   'P 1'
#
loop_
_entity.id
_entity.type
_entity.pdbx_description
1 polymer ?
#
loop_
_entity_poly.entity_id
_entity_poly.type
_entity_poly.pdbx_seq_one_letter_code
_entity_poly.pdbx_strand_id
1 'polypeptide(L)'
;MSQEDIPVGAHVEIKHTQGQAAVVFRGSSSVGLFARRLARSSGFSPIITTASQSNEEYCISGGVTHVIDYHDVFYPDIPATIQSIAGKTPITLAYEAVGTDESQKAAWSVLSSGGTLATPASMAPRLVGTQGEDDEE
;
A
#
# COMPACT_ATOMS: atom_id res chain seq x y z
N MET A 1 -23.09 34.85 15.87
CA MET A 1 -22.27 33.63 15.90
C MET A 1 -21.42 33.63 14.66
N SER A 2 -20.18 34.10 14.81
CA SER A 2 -19.18 34.16 13.75
C SER A 2 -18.78 32.76 13.33
N GLN A 3 -18.87 32.52 12.03
CA GLN A 3 -18.44 31.31 11.35
C GLN A 3 -16.91 31.33 11.33
N GLU A 4 -16.25 30.40 12.01
CA GLU A 4 -14.80 30.23 11.91
C GLU A 4 -14.48 29.61 10.54
N ASP A 5 -13.77 30.36 9.73
CA ASP A 5 -13.19 29.93 8.47
C ASP A 5 -12.16 28.82 8.73
N ILE A 6 -12.52 27.58 8.38
CA ILE A 6 -11.58 26.46 8.33
C ILE A 6 -10.63 26.75 7.16
N PRO A 7 -9.31 26.89 7.38
CA PRO A 7 -8.40 27.25 6.30
C PRO A 7 -8.28 26.10 5.30
N VAL A 8 -8.95 26.27 4.15
CA VAL A 8 -8.75 25.45 2.95
C VAL A 8 -7.44 25.90 2.32
N GLY A 9 -6.31 25.32 2.77
CA GLY A 9 -5.03 25.61 2.14
C GLY A 9 -3.80 25.44 3.03
N ALA A 10 -3.63 24.29 3.68
CA ALA A 10 -2.28 23.86 4.00
C ALA A 10 -1.74 23.12 2.78
N HIS A 11 -0.96 23.81 1.95
CA HIS A 11 0.00 23.13 1.08
C HIS A 11 1.03 22.45 1.99
N VAL A 12 0.71 21.25 2.47
CA VAL A 12 1.70 20.36 3.06
C VAL A 12 2.52 19.85 1.89
N GLU A 13 3.67 20.46 1.69
CA GLU A 13 4.67 19.95 0.76
C GLU A 13 5.21 18.64 1.35
N ILE A 14 4.56 17.51 1.04
CA ILE A 14 4.99 16.18 1.48
C ILE A 14 6.27 15.84 0.68
N LYS A 15 7.43 16.31 1.15
CA LYS A 15 8.73 16.07 0.49
C LYS A 15 9.24 14.64 0.63
N HIS A 16 8.67 13.83 1.52
CA HIS A 16 9.27 12.54 1.88
C HIS A 16 8.91 11.38 0.95
N THR A 17 7.89 11.50 0.08
CA THR A 17 7.42 10.36 -0.74
C THR A 17 7.44 10.63 -2.26
N GLN A 18 7.82 11.84 -2.69
CA GLN A 18 7.99 12.14 -4.11
C GLN A 18 9.06 11.24 -4.73
N GLY A 19 8.75 10.68 -5.90
CA GLY A 19 9.63 9.72 -6.58
C GLY A 19 9.68 8.34 -5.92
N GLN A 20 8.77 8.03 -5.00
CA GLN A 20 8.59 6.71 -4.41
C GLN A 20 7.26 6.11 -4.85
N ALA A 21 7.24 4.78 -4.98
CA ALA A 21 6.05 4.02 -5.32
C ALA A 21 5.33 3.53 -4.06
N ALA A 22 4.00 3.45 -4.15
CA ALA A 22 3.17 2.81 -3.14
C ALA A 22 2.35 1.68 -3.78
N VAL A 23 2.19 0.59 -3.04
CA VAL A 23 1.35 -0.53 -3.42
C VAL A 23 0.18 -0.65 -2.44
N VAL A 24 -1.04 -0.81 -2.96
CA VAL A 24 -2.25 -1.00 -2.16
C VAL A 24 -2.96 -2.27 -2.62
N PHE A 25 -2.95 -3.32 -1.80
CA PHE A 25 -3.72 -4.52 -2.08
C PHE A 25 -5.21 -4.25 -1.83
N ARG A 26 -6.08 -4.71 -2.73
CA ARG A 26 -7.54 -4.51 -2.70
C ARG A 26 -7.95 -3.03 -2.63
N GLY A 27 -7.48 -2.21 -3.58
CA GLY A 27 -7.72 -0.76 -3.60
C GLY A 27 -9.18 -0.32 -3.77
N SER A 28 -10.07 -1.21 -4.22
CA SER A 28 -11.50 -0.95 -4.31
C SER A 28 -12.28 -1.21 -3.02
N SER A 29 -11.64 -1.82 -2.01
CA SER A 29 -12.25 -2.00 -0.68
C SER A 29 -12.39 -0.66 0.07
N SER A 30 -13.19 -0.64 1.15
CA SER A 30 -13.34 0.56 1.99
C SER A 30 -11.99 1.07 2.52
N VAL A 31 -11.18 0.19 3.08
CA VAL A 31 -9.87 0.54 3.64
C VAL A 31 -8.82 0.84 2.55
N GLY A 32 -8.84 0.09 1.43
CA GLY A 32 -7.95 0.33 0.29
C GLY A 32 -8.22 1.66 -0.41
N LEU A 33 -9.49 2.09 -0.47
CA LEU A 33 -9.89 3.39 -1.00
C LEU A 33 -9.29 4.54 -0.19
N PHE A 34 -9.31 4.46 1.13
CA PHE A 34 -8.67 5.46 1.98
C PHE A 34 -7.15 5.42 1.82
N ALA A 35 -6.54 4.22 1.86
CA ALA A 35 -5.10 4.04 1.72
C ALA A 35 -4.56 4.64 0.41
N ARG A 36 -5.19 4.36 -0.74
CA ARG A 36 -4.74 4.90 -2.04
C ARG A 36 -4.89 6.43 -2.14
N ARG A 37 -5.94 6.99 -1.52
CA ARG A 37 -6.15 8.46 -1.47
C ARG A 37 -5.08 9.13 -0.62
N LEU A 38 -4.75 8.55 0.53
CA LEU A 38 -3.68 9.02 1.39
C LEU A 38 -2.32 8.92 0.69
N ALA A 39 -2.03 7.81 0.01
CA ALA A 39 -0.82 7.66 -0.79
C ALA A 39 -0.70 8.77 -1.86
N ARG A 40 -1.80 9.04 -2.58
CA ARG A 40 -1.83 10.12 -3.58
C ARG A 40 -1.60 11.49 -2.96
N SER A 41 -2.29 11.83 -1.86
CA SER A 41 -2.09 13.12 -1.20
C SER A 41 -0.68 13.27 -0.62
N SER A 42 -0.03 12.16 -0.27
CA SER A 42 1.36 12.15 0.19
C SER A 42 2.37 12.33 -0.93
N GLY A 43 1.98 12.21 -2.20
CA GLY A 43 2.87 12.42 -3.34
C GLY A 43 3.53 11.15 -3.91
N PHE A 44 3.07 9.97 -3.52
CA PHE A 44 3.54 8.71 -4.12
C PHE A 44 3.16 8.63 -5.60
N SER A 45 4.10 8.17 -6.43
CA SER A 45 3.88 7.87 -7.83
C SER A 45 5.01 6.95 -8.35
N PRO A 46 4.71 5.79 -8.93
CA PRO A 46 3.37 5.24 -9.19
C PRO A 46 2.65 4.76 -7.92
N ILE A 47 1.31 4.77 -7.98
CA ILE A 47 0.44 4.06 -7.03
C ILE A 47 -0.11 2.84 -7.76
N ILE A 48 0.28 1.66 -7.32
CA ILE A 48 -0.09 0.37 -7.92
C ILE A 48 -1.11 -0.27 -6.99
N THR A 49 -2.19 -0.83 -7.54
CA THR A 49 -3.20 -1.50 -6.71
C THR A 49 -3.65 -2.81 -7.30
N THR A 50 -4.09 -3.73 -6.45
CA THR A 50 -4.86 -4.90 -6.90
C THR A 50 -6.35 -4.62 -6.75
N ALA A 51 -7.14 -4.90 -7.79
CA ALA A 51 -8.59 -4.78 -7.78
C ALA A 51 -9.16 -5.61 -8.93
N SER A 52 -10.43 -6.04 -8.88
CA SER A 52 -11.05 -6.70 -10.05
C SER A 52 -11.08 -5.76 -11.25
N GLN A 53 -11.05 -6.30 -12.47
CA GLN A 53 -11.17 -5.53 -13.72
C GLN A 53 -12.41 -4.61 -13.70
N SER A 54 -13.52 -5.08 -13.13
CA SER A 54 -14.76 -4.30 -12.98
C SER A 54 -14.63 -3.04 -12.12
N ASN A 55 -13.57 -2.94 -11.30
CA ASN A 55 -13.27 -1.81 -10.43
C ASN A 55 -12.10 -0.96 -10.94
N GLU A 56 -11.52 -1.27 -12.10
CA GLU A 56 -10.34 -0.57 -12.62
C GLU A 56 -10.60 0.94 -12.77
N GLU A 57 -11.67 1.32 -13.47
CA GLU A 57 -12.02 2.74 -13.69
C GLU A 57 -12.26 3.49 -12.37
N TYR A 58 -12.87 2.82 -11.38
CA TYR A 58 -13.05 3.37 -10.04
C TYR A 58 -11.71 3.61 -9.31
N CYS A 59 -10.77 2.68 -9.44
CA CYS A 59 -9.44 2.83 -8.88
C CYS A 59 -8.68 3.96 -9.58
N ILE A 60 -8.66 3.99 -10.92
CA ILE A 60 -7.95 5.00 -11.72
C ILE A 60 -8.51 6.40 -11.43
N SER A 61 -9.82 6.59 -11.40
CA SER A 61 -10.45 7.90 -11.11
C SER A 61 -10.10 8.44 -9.72
N GLY A 62 -9.93 7.56 -8.72
CA GLY A 62 -9.44 8.00 -7.40
C GLY A 62 -7.92 8.17 -7.32
N GLY A 63 -7.20 8.02 -8.44
CA GLY A 63 -5.81 8.42 -8.62
C GLY A 63 -4.76 7.36 -8.35
N VAL A 64 -5.09 6.08 -8.56
CA VAL A 64 -4.04 5.08 -8.77
C VAL A 64 -3.51 5.21 -10.19
N THR A 65 -2.27 4.77 -10.41
CA THR A 65 -1.63 4.79 -11.73
C THR A 65 -1.79 3.47 -12.48
N HIS A 66 -1.87 2.36 -11.75
CA HIS A 66 -1.94 1.02 -12.32
C HIS A 66 -2.84 0.14 -11.47
N VAL A 67 -3.60 -0.72 -12.13
CA VAL A 67 -4.45 -1.75 -11.51
C VAL A 67 -3.97 -3.12 -12.00
N ILE A 68 -3.81 -4.05 -11.09
CA ILE A 68 -3.54 -5.46 -11.36
C ILE A 68 -4.81 -6.23 -11.02
N ASP A 69 -5.39 -6.93 -12.00
CA ASP A 69 -6.52 -7.82 -11.71
C ASP A 69 -6.06 -9.06 -10.95
N TYR A 70 -6.54 -9.20 -9.71
CA TYR A 70 -6.25 -10.36 -8.88
C TYR A 70 -6.97 -11.64 -9.34
N HIS A 71 -7.90 -11.54 -10.30
CA HIS A 71 -8.48 -12.69 -10.99
C HIS A 71 -7.58 -13.22 -12.11
N ASP A 72 -6.71 -12.37 -12.67
CA ASP A 72 -5.81 -12.72 -13.77
C ASP A 72 -4.39 -13.04 -13.28
N VAL A 73 -3.94 -12.34 -12.23
CA VAL A 73 -2.59 -12.48 -11.65
C VAL A 73 -2.68 -13.03 -10.23
N PHE A 74 -2.21 -14.26 -10.04
CA PHE A 74 -2.18 -14.92 -8.74
C PHE A 74 -1.06 -14.37 -7.84
N TYR A 75 -1.21 -14.51 -6.51
CA TYR A 75 -0.25 -13.98 -5.53
C TYR A 75 1.23 -14.30 -5.77
N PRO A 76 1.62 -15.49 -6.26
CA PRO A 76 3.03 -15.77 -6.58
C PRO A 76 3.62 -14.85 -7.65
N ASP A 77 2.79 -14.37 -8.59
CA ASP A 77 3.21 -13.57 -9.75
C ASP A 77 2.97 -12.07 -9.54
N ILE A 78 2.15 -11.69 -8.56
CA ILE A 78 1.88 -10.30 -8.19
C ILE A 78 3.17 -9.51 -7.91
N PRO A 79 4.15 -10.01 -7.12
CA PRO A 79 5.39 -9.28 -6.86
C PRO A 79 6.18 -8.94 -8.12
N ALA A 80 6.33 -9.89 -9.04
CA ALA A 80 7.04 -9.68 -10.30
C ALA A 80 6.33 -8.63 -11.17
N THR A 81 5.00 -8.69 -11.21
CA THR A 81 4.17 -7.72 -11.94
C THR A 81 4.31 -6.32 -11.34
N ILE A 82 4.24 -6.19 -10.02
CA ILE A 82 4.45 -4.91 -9.31
C ILE A 82 5.84 -4.33 -9.60
N GLN A 83 6.89 -5.15 -9.52
CA GLN A 83 8.26 -4.71 -9.79
C GLN A 83 8.45 -4.26 -11.24
N SER A 84 7.83 -4.96 -12.20
CA SER A 84 7.83 -4.56 -13.60
C SER A 84 7.20 -3.18 -13.81
N ILE A 85 6.06 -2.92 -13.16
CA ILE A 85 5.37 -1.63 -13.23
C ILE A 85 6.18 -0.52 -12.52
N ALA A 86 6.74 -0.79 -11.35
CA ALA A 86 7.51 0.19 -10.59
C ALA A 86 8.85 0.54 -11.27
N GLY A 87 9.43 -0.42 -12.01
CA GLY A 87 10.70 -0.27 -12.70
C GLY A 87 11.84 0.02 -11.72
N LYS A 88 12.45 1.20 -11.84
CA LYS A 88 13.52 1.66 -10.93
C LYS A 88 13.00 2.45 -9.73
N THR A 89 11.70 2.69 -9.65
CA THR A 89 11.10 3.50 -8.59
C THR A 89 11.06 2.69 -7.29
N PRO A 90 11.66 3.17 -6.18
CA PRO A 90 11.66 2.44 -4.93
C PRO A 90 10.24 2.33 -4.37
N ILE A 91 9.82 1.11 -4.04
CA ILE A 91 8.54 0.84 -3.38
C ILE A 91 8.78 0.93 -1.88
N THR A 92 8.36 2.03 -1.26
CA THR A 92 8.62 2.29 0.17
C THR A 92 7.39 2.08 1.04
N LEU A 93 6.22 1.91 0.43
CA LEU A 93 4.97 1.61 1.14
C LEU A 93 4.22 0.46 0.45
N ALA A 94 3.86 -0.55 1.24
CA ALA A 94 2.88 -1.56 0.88
C ALA A 94 1.76 -1.55 1.92
N TYR A 95 0.52 -1.34 1.47
CA TYR A 95 -0.68 -1.52 2.29
C TYR A 95 -1.35 -2.83 1.92
N GLU A 96 -1.42 -3.76 2.86
CA GLU A 96 -1.97 -5.10 2.68
C GLU A 96 -3.22 -5.23 3.55
N ALA A 97 -4.37 -5.53 2.96
CA ALA A 97 -5.67 -5.60 3.67
C ALA A 97 -6.51 -6.84 3.32
N VAL A 98 -5.91 -7.82 2.67
CA VAL A 98 -6.46 -9.16 2.41
C VAL A 98 -6.31 -10.02 3.66
N GLY A 99 -5.14 -10.00 4.30
CA GLY A 99 -4.88 -10.70 5.55
C GLY A 99 -4.56 -12.19 5.42
N THR A 100 -4.17 -12.67 4.24
CA THR A 100 -3.63 -14.04 4.07
C THR A 100 -2.11 -14.05 4.10
N ASP A 101 -1.51 -15.18 4.48
CA ASP A 101 -0.06 -15.36 4.47
C ASP A 101 0.56 -15.06 3.09
N GLU A 102 -0.08 -15.49 1.99
CA GLU A 102 0.44 -15.22 0.65
C GLU A 102 0.42 -13.72 0.31
N SER A 103 -0.66 -13.04 0.67
CA SER A 103 -0.80 -11.60 0.41
C SER A 103 0.21 -10.77 1.21
N GLN A 104 0.46 -11.12 2.47
CA GLN A 104 1.45 -10.48 3.32
C GLN A 104 2.88 -10.72 2.82
N LYS A 105 3.19 -11.96 2.42
CA LYS A 105 4.49 -12.29 1.80
C LYS A 105 4.72 -11.55 0.49
N ALA A 106 3.69 -11.46 -0.36
CA ALA A 106 3.75 -10.72 -1.61
C ALA A 106 3.93 -9.21 -1.38
N ALA A 107 3.21 -8.63 -0.41
CA ALA A 107 3.34 -7.23 -0.06
C ALA A 107 4.70 -6.89 0.57
N TRP A 108 5.25 -7.80 1.38
CA TRP A 108 6.58 -7.64 1.97
C TRP A 108 7.70 -7.72 0.93
N SER A 109 7.62 -8.68 0.00
CA SER A 109 8.69 -8.96 -0.96
C SER A 109 8.92 -7.87 -2.01
N VAL A 110 7.94 -6.99 -2.22
CA VAL A 110 8.07 -5.87 -3.17
C VAL A 110 8.74 -4.64 -2.56
N LEU A 111 8.88 -4.58 -1.23
CA LEU A 111 9.43 -3.41 -0.55
C LEU A 111 10.92 -3.25 -0.84
N SER A 112 11.32 -2.01 -1.10
CA SER A 112 12.72 -1.59 -1.09
C SER A 112 13.28 -1.56 0.34
N SER A 113 14.60 -1.52 0.47
CA SER A 113 15.25 -1.39 1.79
C SER A 113 14.73 -0.18 2.55
N GLY A 114 14.34 -0.37 3.82
CA GLY A 114 13.71 0.66 4.65
C GLY A 114 12.22 0.93 4.35
N GLY A 115 11.60 0.16 3.45
CA GLY A 115 10.18 0.23 3.17
C GLY A 115 9.31 -0.27 4.33
N THR A 116 8.05 0.14 4.34
CA THR A 116 7.07 -0.20 5.39
C THR A 116 5.92 -1.02 4.82
N LEU A 117 5.61 -2.12 5.50
CA LEU A 117 4.36 -2.86 5.33
C LEU A 117 3.37 -2.41 6.40
N ALA A 118 2.21 -1.89 5.98
CA ALA A 118 1.08 -1.59 6.86
C ALA A 118 -0.04 -2.59 6.58
N THR A 119 -0.55 -3.26 7.63
CA THR A 119 -1.67 -4.19 7.51
C THR A 119 -2.60 -4.07 8.72
N PRO A 120 -3.94 -4.10 8.52
CA PRO A 120 -4.90 -4.18 9.61
C PRO A 120 -5.10 -5.64 10.10
N ALA A 121 -4.54 -6.63 9.40
CA ALA A 121 -4.60 -8.03 9.79
C ALA A 121 -3.52 -8.35 10.83
N SER A 122 -3.77 -9.37 11.66
CA SER A 122 -2.68 -9.96 12.44
C SER A 122 -1.66 -10.51 11.45
N MET A 123 -0.42 -10.06 11.57
CA MET A 123 0.67 -10.77 10.92
C MET A 123 0.73 -12.16 11.54
N ALA A 124 1.01 -13.19 10.74
CA ALA A 124 1.38 -14.48 11.29
C ALA A 124 2.46 -14.26 12.36
N PRO A 125 2.37 -14.90 13.54
CA PRO A 125 3.42 -14.81 14.54
C PRO A 125 4.75 -15.07 13.85
N ARG A 126 5.74 -14.20 14.04
CA ARG A 126 7.11 -14.53 13.66
C ARG A 126 7.38 -15.89 14.31
N LEU A 127 7.81 -16.89 13.53
CA LEU A 127 8.39 -18.12 14.08
C LEU A 127 9.78 -17.83 14.65
N VAL A 128 9.88 -16.80 15.49
CA VAL A 128 11.04 -16.34 16.23
C VAL A 128 10.45 -15.88 17.56
N GLY A 129 11.00 -16.41 18.66
CA GLY A 129 10.46 -16.36 20.02
C GLY A 129 9.77 -15.05 20.44
N THR A 130 8.83 -15.21 21.35
CA THR A 130 8.14 -14.12 22.06
C THR A 130 9.16 -13.08 22.50
N GLN A 131 8.98 -11.82 22.06
CA GLN A 131 9.76 -10.72 22.61
C GLN A 131 9.35 -10.54 24.07
N GLY A 132 10.16 -11.05 24.98
CA GLY A 132 10.00 -10.88 26.44
C GLY A 132 9.99 -12.14 27.31
N GLU A 133 10.45 -13.31 26.85
CA GLU A 133 10.56 -14.51 27.71
C GLU A 133 11.99 -15.08 27.89
N ASP A 134 13.02 -14.55 27.23
CA ASP A 134 14.41 -15.03 27.38
C ASP A 134 15.36 -14.01 28.07
N ASP A 135 14.82 -13.07 28.85
CA ASP A 135 15.63 -12.18 29.73
C ASP A 135 15.54 -12.58 31.21
N GLU A 136 15.03 -13.78 31.54
CA GLU A 136 15.15 -14.36 32.88
C GLU A 136 16.04 -15.61 32.86
N GLU A 137 17.24 -15.41 33.46
CA GLU A 137 18.34 -16.33 33.84
C GLU A 137 19.45 -16.64 32.81
#